data_AF-A0A2T6NII4-F1
#
_entry.id   AF-A0A2T6NII4-F1
#
_cell.length_a   1.000
_cell.length_b   1.000
_cell.length_c   1.000
_cell.angle_alpha   90.00
_cell.angle_beta   90.00
_cell.angle_gamma   90.00
#
_symmetry.space_group_name_H-M   'P 1'
#
loop_
_entity.id
_entity.type
_entity.pdbx_description
1 polymer ?
#
loop_
_entity_poly.entity_id
_entity_poly.type
_entity_poly.pdbx_seq_one_letter_code
_entity_poly.pdbx_strand_id
1 'polypeptide(L)' 'MPRNTIQFQKGLGLHDFLEQYGTEDQCRQALYDLRWPTGYVCPECGNTTGCELKKR' A
#
# COMPACT_ATOMS: atom_id res chain seq x y z
N MET A 1 -8.49 -2.12 -36.75
CA MET A 1 -7.63 -1.19 -35.98
C MET A 1 -7.33 -1.84 -34.63
N PRO A 2 -6.07 -2.09 -34.25
CA PRO A 2 -5.74 -2.62 -32.94
C PRO A 2 -6.08 -1.56 -31.88
N ARG A 3 -6.95 -1.91 -30.91
CA ARG A 3 -7.26 -1.04 -29.77
C ARG A 3 -6.07 -1.09 -28.81
N ASN A 4 -5.41 0.05 -28.59
CA ASN A 4 -4.34 0.16 -27.61
C ASN A 4 -4.92 -0.02 -26.20
N THR A 5 -4.55 -1.12 -25.54
CA THR A 5 -5.04 -1.50 -24.21
C THR A 5 -4.65 -0.49 -23.13
N ILE A 6 -3.60 0.32 -23.34
CA ILE A 6 -3.19 1.40 -22.43
C ILE A 6 -4.27 2.48 -22.29
N GLN A 7 -5.05 2.75 -23.36
CA GLN A 7 -6.06 3.82 -23.37
C GLN A 7 -7.36 3.45 -22.65
N PHE A 8 -7.55 2.17 -22.35
CA PHE A 8 -8.77 1.64 -21.74
C PHE A 8 -8.48 0.90 -20.43
N GLN A 9 -7.37 1.23 -19.77
CA GLN A 9 -7.12 0.73 -18.44
C GLN A 9 -8.22 1.25 -17.52
N LYS A 10 -8.92 0.32 -16.84
CA LYS A 10 -9.75 0.68 -15.70
C LYS A 10 -8.81 1.24 -14.63
N GLY A 11 -8.76 2.57 -14.55
CA GLY A 11 -8.11 3.25 -13.45
C GLY A 11 -8.84 2.96 -12.15
N LEU A 12 -8.14 3.13 -11.03
CA LEU A 12 -8.78 3.18 -9.74
C LEU A 12 -9.65 4.44 -9.70
N GLY A 13 -10.96 4.27 -9.49
CA GLY A 13 -11.86 5.41 -9.33
C GLY A 13 -11.49 6.21 -8.08
N LEU A 14 -11.76 7.51 -8.07
CA LEU A 14 -11.47 8.36 -6.90
C LEU A 14 -12.17 7.83 -5.63
N HIS A 15 -13.39 7.31 -5.75
CA HIS A 15 -14.12 6.73 -4.62
C HIS A 15 -13.40 5.51 -4.05
N ASP A 16 -13.02 4.58 -4.91
CA ASP A 16 -12.30 3.35 -4.54
C ASP A 16 -10.91 3.66 -3.95
N PHE A 17 -10.23 4.69 -4.49
CA PHE A 17 -9.01 5.23 -3.90
C PHE A 17 -9.23 5.80 -2.50
N LEU A 18 -10.32 6.54 -2.28
CA LEU A 18 -10.65 7.09 -0.96
C LEU A 18 -11.12 6.01 0.02
N GLU A 19 -11.75 4.93 -0.44
CA GLU A 19 -12.08 3.80 0.43
C GLU A 19 -10.81 3.09 0.93
N GLN A 20 -9.81 2.93 0.05
CA GLN A 20 -8.55 2.24 0.39
C GLN A 20 -7.51 3.13 1.06
N TYR A 21 -7.47 4.44 0.77
CA TYR A 21 -6.40 5.37 1.18
C TYR A 21 -6.93 6.70 1.74
N GLY A 22 -8.22 6.79 2.09
CA GLY A 22 -8.87 8.05 2.46
C GLY A 22 -8.38 8.67 3.76
N THR A 23 -7.70 7.90 4.61
CA THR A 23 -7.10 8.37 5.86
C THR A 23 -5.61 8.04 5.92
N GLU A 24 -4.85 8.80 6.72
CA GLU A 24 -3.43 8.51 6.94
C GLU A 24 -3.20 7.10 7.49
N ASP A 25 -4.08 6.61 8.36
CA ASP A 25 -3.96 5.29 8.97
C ASP A 25 -4.10 4.18 7.91
N GLN A 26 -5.15 4.27 7.08
CA GLN A 26 -5.36 3.36 5.95
C GLN A 26 -4.18 3.37 4.97
N CYS A 27 -3.66 4.56 4.64
CA CYS A 27 -2.53 4.69 3.75
C CYS A 27 -1.25 4.06 4.35
N ARG A 28 -1.01 4.24 5.65
CA ARG A 28 0.12 3.60 6.35
C ARG A 28 0.00 2.08 6.38
N GLN A 29 -1.18 1.54 6.68
CA GLN A 29 -1.43 0.10 6.66
C GLN A 29 -1.22 -0.47 5.25
N ALA A 30 -1.80 0.16 4.23
CA ALA A 30 -1.61 -0.28 2.84
C ALA A 30 -0.14 -0.24 2.41
N LEU A 31 0.61 0.80 2.78
CA LEU A 31 2.05 0.88 2.52
C LEU A 31 2.84 -0.19 3.27
N TYR A 32 2.43 -0.52 4.49
CA TYR A 32 3.06 -1.57 5.29
C TYR A 32 2.86 -2.95 4.66
N ASP A 33 1.62 -3.30 4.29
CA ASP A 33 1.30 -4.53 3.57
C ASP A 33 2.03 -4.62 2.22
N LEU A 34 2.06 -3.52 1.46
CA LEU A 34 2.76 -3.48 0.17
C LEU A 34 4.27 -3.69 0.33
N ARG A 35 4.85 -3.13 1.39
CA ARG A 35 6.28 -3.23 1.67
C ARG A 35 6.66 -4.60 2.25
N TRP A 36 5.76 -5.25 2.98
CA TRP A 36 5.97 -6.56 3.61
C TRP A 36 4.78 -7.51 3.40
N PRO A 37 4.59 -8.04 2.18
CA PRO A 37 3.45 -8.90 1.87
C PRO A 37 3.48 -10.25 2.61
N THR A 38 4.65 -10.69 3.06
CA THR A 38 4.85 -11.94 3.82
C THR A 38 5.03 -11.70 5.32
N GLY A 39 4.76 -10.48 5.79
CA GLY A 39 5.03 -10.05 7.15
C GLY A 39 6.40 -9.38 7.30
N TYR A 40 6.44 -8.38 8.16
CA TYR A 40 7.69 -7.72 8.56
C TYR A 40 8.54 -8.67 9.39
N VAL A 41 9.83 -8.76 9.08
CA VAL A 41 10.83 -9.42 9.92
C VAL A 41 12.06 -8.54 9.98
N CYS A 42 12.48 -8.15 11.19
CA CYS A 42 13.70 -7.40 11.36
C CYS A 42 14.92 -8.31 11.09
N PRO A 43 15.84 -7.95 10.18
CA PRO A 43 17.00 -8.78 9.86
C PRO A 43 18.04 -8.86 10.98
N GLU A 44 18.05 -7.91 11.92
CA GLU A 44 19.02 -7.91 13.04
C GLU A 44 18.54 -8.71 14.25
N CYS A 45 17.25 -8.67 14.57
CA CYS A 45 16.71 -9.31 15.78
C CYS A 45 15.63 -10.37 15.52
N GLY A 46 15.22 -10.59 14.27
CA GLY A 46 14.21 -11.59 13.91
C GLY A 46 12.79 -11.28 14.40
N ASN A 47 12.55 -10.10 14.98
CA ASN A 47 11.23 -9.72 15.46
C ASN A 47 10.27 -9.41 14.31
N THR A 48 9.02 -9.84 14.47
CA THR A 48 7.92 -9.55 13.55
C THR A 48 7.16 -8.27 13.88
N THR A 49 7.47 -7.64 15.01
CA THR A 49 6.86 -6.40 15.47
C THR A 49 7.79 -5.23 15.14
N GLY A 50 7.37 -4.36 14.22
CA GLY A 50 8.08 -3.12 13.89
C GLY A 50 7.69 -1.96 14.80
N CYS A 51 8.57 -0.97 14.93
CA CYS A 51 8.22 0.30 15.57
C CYS A 51 7.65 1.27 14.53
N GLU A 52 6.46 1.82 14.77
CA GLU A 52 5.91 2.89 13.93
C GLU A 52 6.56 4.23 14.30
N LEU A 53 7.27 4.84 13.35
CA LEU A 53 7.87 6.17 13.53
C LEU A 53 6.76 7.22 13.52
N LYS A 54 6.32 7.64 14.72
CA LYS A 54 5.17 8.55 14.86
C LYS A 54 5.39 9.96 14.30
N LYS A 55 6.64 10.45 14.21
CA LYS A 55 7.03 11.74 13.64
C LYS A 55 8.49 11.70 13.18
N ARG A 56 8.82 12.53 12.20
CA ARG A 56 10.20 12.90 11.84
C ARG A 56 10.54 14.25 12.44
#